data_AF-A0A936JKA1-F1
#
_entry.id   AF-A0A936JKA1-F1
#
_cell.length_a   1.000
_cell.length_b   1.000
_cell.length_c   1.000
_cell.angle_alpha   90.00
_cell.angle_beta   90.00
_cell.angle_gamma   90.00
#
_symmetry.space_group_name_H-M   'P 1'
#
loop_
_entity.id
_entity.type
_entity.pdbx_description
1 polymer ?
#
loop_
_entity_poly.entity_id
_entity_poly.type
_entity_poly.pdbx_seq_one_letter_code
_entity_poly.pdbx_strand_id
1 'polypeptide(L)'
;MNKIIQQEEFHKVGNFTQSYGNSHNESDILHCKLIQILFEQFEKRFPDANTDINSIADTMKVSRRWLYEQTLRLTGKTPSEYLKHLRMHAACPLLQKRKSLVEVSKAVGYSHTKTFSEAFKKHFGMPPGMWAKENSLPTTIAPTSSDSS
;
A
#
# COMPACT_ATOMS: atom_id res chain seq x y z
N MET A 1 11.16 1.87 -5.85
CA MET A 1 9.96 1.22 -5.27
C MET A 1 10.33 0.85 -3.85
N ASN A 2 9.58 1.28 -2.83
CA ASN A 2 9.97 1.11 -1.43
C ASN A 2 9.85 -0.37 -1.02
N LYS A 3 10.98 -1.06 -0.89
CA LYS A 3 11.08 -2.48 -0.48
C LYS A 3 10.49 -2.75 0.92
N ILE A 4 10.26 -1.71 1.72
CA ILE A 4 9.85 -1.80 3.12
C ILE A 4 8.39 -2.29 3.27
N ILE A 5 7.47 -1.80 2.44
CA ILE A 5 6.05 -2.20 2.47
C ILE A 5 5.90 -3.66 1.99
N GLN A 6 6.72 -4.04 1.01
CA GLN A 6 6.76 -5.43 0.58
C GLN A 6 7.36 -6.31 1.67
N GLN A 7 8.43 -5.93 2.37
CA GLN A 7 9.08 -6.79 3.36
C GLN A 7 8.17 -7.16 4.55
N GLU A 8 7.51 -6.23 5.24
CA GLU A 8 6.71 -6.59 6.43
C GLU A 8 5.48 -7.45 6.08
N GLU A 9 4.86 -7.22 4.93
CA GLU A 9 3.70 -7.98 4.48
C GLU A 9 4.13 -9.29 3.77
N PHE A 10 5.27 -9.34 3.06
CA PHE A 10 5.89 -10.57 2.56
C PHE A 10 6.39 -11.46 3.69
N HIS A 11 6.83 -10.93 4.84
CA HIS A 11 7.20 -11.78 5.98
C HIS A 11 5.95 -12.42 6.61
N LYS A 12 4.78 -11.75 6.58
CA LYS A 12 3.50 -12.37 7.00
C LYS A 12 3.01 -13.39 5.99
N VAL A 13 3.08 -13.09 4.68
CA VAL A 13 2.82 -14.07 3.62
C VAL A 13 3.82 -15.23 3.70
N GLY A 14 5.08 -14.96 3.98
CA GLY A 14 6.18 -15.91 4.16
C GLY A 14 5.93 -16.83 5.35
N ASN A 15 5.56 -16.28 6.51
CA ASN A 15 5.16 -17.04 7.69
C ASN A 15 3.86 -17.84 7.46
N PHE A 16 2.94 -17.30 6.66
CA PHE A 16 1.74 -18.01 6.23
C PHE A 16 2.08 -19.18 5.28
N THR A 17 2.95 -18.98 4.28
CA THR A 17 3.46 -20.05 3.41
C THR A 17 4.28 -21.08 4.18
N GLN A 18 4.99 -20.67 5.25
CA GLN A 18 5.73 -21.56 6.15
C GLN A 18 4.79 -22.48 6.93
N SER A 19 3.59 -21.98 7.30
CA SER A 19 2.52 -22.81 7.88
C SER A 19 1.97 -23.86 6.90
N TYR A 20 2.15 -23.68 5.59
CA TYR A 20 1.82 -24.65 4.54
C TYR A 20 3.04 -25.44 4.05
N GLY A 21 4.26 -25.06 4.47
CA GLY A 21 5.54 -25.61 3.99
C GLY A 21 5.78 -27.10 4.33
N ASN A 22 4.84 -27.74 5.02
CA ASN A 22 4.87 -29.17 5.31
C ASN A 22 3.84 -30.00 4.51
N SER A 23 2.97 -29.41 3.68
CA SER A 23 2.01 -30.14 2.84
C SER A 23 2.28 -29.94 1.34
N HIS A 24 2.73 -31.02 0.69
CA HIS A 24 3.01 -31.07 -0.75
C HIS A 24 1.73 -31.30 -1.58
N ASN A 25 0.65 -30.53 -1.35
CA ASN A 25 -0.59 -30.68 -2.12
C ASN A 25 -0.79 -29.55 -3.16
N GLU A 26 -1.47 -29.87 -4.27
CA GLU A 26 -1.76 -28.96 -5.38
C GLU A 26 -2.64 -27.76 -4.97
N SER A 27 -3.55 -27.95 -4.01
CA SER A 27 -4.44 -26.91 -3.48
C SER A 27 -3.68 -25.80 -2.75
N ASP A 28 -2.59 -26.10 -2.05
CA ASP A 28 -1.78 -25.13 -1.31
C ASP A 28 -0.93 -24.27 -2.27
N ILE A 29 -0.43 -24.87 -3.35
CA ILE A 29 0.27 -24.16 -4.43
C ILE A 29 -0.69 -23.22 -5.16
N LEU A 30 -1.91 -23.69 -5.46
CA LEU A 30 -2.95 -22.85 -6.06
C LEU A 30 -3.33 -21.70 -5.13
N HIS A 31 -3.41 -21.95 -3.82
CA HIS A 31 -3.67 -20.93 -2.81
C HIS A 31 -2.59 -19.85 -2.81
N CYS A 32 -1.31 -20.23 -2.78
CA CYS A 32 -0.19 -19.29 -2.82
C CYS A 32 -0.16 -18.46 -4.11
N LYS A 33 -0.38 -19.10 -5.27
CA LYS A 33 -0.48 -18.40 -6.57
C LYS A 33 -1.62 -17.40 -6.57
N LEU A 34 -2.76 -17.74 -5.99
CA LEU A 34 -3.93 -16.87 -6.01
C LEU A 34 -3.78 -15.68 -5.05
N ILE A 35 -3.04 -15.86 -3.94
CA ILE A 35 -2.60 -14.78 -3.06
C ILE A 35 -1.62 -13.84 -3.77
N GLN A 36 -0.66 -14.38 -4.52
CA GLN A 36 0.25 -13.57 -5.31
C GLN A 36 -0.50 -12.73 -6.36
N ILE A 37 -1.43 -13.37 -7.10
CA ILE A 37 -2.30 -12.68 -8.06
C ILE A 37 -3.14 -11.61 -7.35
N LEU A 38 -3.67 -11.89 -6.16
CA LEU A 38 -4.44 -10.92 -5.37
C LEU A 38 -3.65 -9.64 -5.14
N PHE A 39 -2.43 -9.75 -4.62
CA PHE A 39 -1.57 -8.60 -4.36
C PHE A 39 -1.15 -7.89 -5.64
N GLU A 40 -0.84 -8.63 -6.71
CA GLU A 40 -0.56 -8.03 -8.02
C GLU A 40 -1.75 -7.24 -8.58
N GLN A 41 -2.97 -7.73 -8.44
CA GLN A 41 -4.16 -7.03 -8.93
C GLN A 41 -4.42 -5.75 -8.13
N PHE A 42 -4.24 -5.80 -6.81
CA PHE A 42 -4.30 -4.60 -5.99
C PHE A 42 -3.21 -3.60 -6.38
N GLU A 43 -1.97 -4.04 -6.59
CA GLU A 43 -0.84 -3.19 -7.00
C GLU A 43 -1.04 -2.57 -8.39
N LYS A 44 -1.56 -3.32 -9.37
CA LYS A 44 -1.81 -2.81 -10.73
C LYS A 44 -2.96 -1.82 -10.79
N ARG A 45 -3.97 -1.97 -9.93
CA ARG A 45 -5.22 -1.21 -10.01
C ARG A 45 -5.34 -0.08 -9.01
N PHE A 46 -4.64 -0.10 -7.87
CA PHE A 46 -4.83 0.94 -6.83
C PHE A 46 -4.69 2.41 -7.28
N PRO A 47 -3.88 2.80 -8.30
CA PRO A 47 -3.82 4.20 -8.73
C PRO A 47 -5.09 4.65 -9.48
N ASP A 48 -5.96 3.73 -9.90
CA ASP A 48 -7.26 4.07 -10.47
C ASP A 48 -8.27 4.41 -9.37
N ALA A 49 -8.81 5.63 -9.42
CA ALA A 49 -9.84 6.12 -8.51
C ALA A 49 -11.14 5.32 -8.60
N ASN A 50 -11.40 4.70 -9.74
CA ASN A 50 -12.59 3.87 -9.98
C ASN A 50 -12.40 2.41 -9.58
N THR A 51 -11.28 2.06 -8.92
CA THR A 51 -11.04 0.69 -8.47
C THR A 51 -12.15 0.24 -7.52
N ASP A 52 -12.96 -0.69 -8.01
CA ASP A 52 -14.00 -1.38 -7.26
C ASP A 52 -13.52 -2.80 -6.90
N ILE A 53 -13.79 -3.21 -5.66
CA ILE A 53 -13.52 -4.57 -5.17
C ILE A 53 -14.23 -5.62 -6.02
N ASN A 54 -15.42 -5.30 -6.57
CA ASN A 54 -16.11 -6.21 -7.49
C ASN A 54 -15.26 -6.44 -8.75
N SER A 55 -14.71 -5.38 -9.34
CA SER A 55 -13.85 -5.49 -10.52
C SER A 55 -12.60 -6.34 -10.29
N ILE A 56 -12.05 -6.32 -9.06
CA ILE A 56 -10.90 -7.15 -8.66
C ILE A 56 -11.34 -8.62 -8.59
N ALA A 57 -12.48 -8.91 -7.95
CA ALA A 57 -13.03 -10.26 -7.87
C ALA A 57 -13.31 -10.85 -9.27
N ASP A 58 -13.93 -10.05 -10.15
CA ASP A 58 -14.26 -10.45 -11.52
C ASP A 58 -13.00 -10.75 -12.34
N THR A 59 -11.97 -9.91 -12.21
CA THR A 59 -10.69 -10.10 -12.91
C THR A 59 -9.97 -11.37 -12.44
N MET A 60 -10.07 -11.67 -11.15
CA MET A 60 -9.52 -12.90 -10.57
C MET A 60 -10.40 -14.14 -10.83
N LYS A 61 -11.60 -13.96 -11.41
CA LYS A 61 -12.62 -15.02 -11.60
C LYS A 61 -12.97 -15.74 -10.29
N VAL A 62 -13.02 -15.00 -9.19
CA VAL A 62 -13.40 -15.52 -7.86
C VAL A 62 -14.67 -14.86 -7.35
N SER A 63 -15.34 -15.51 -6.39
CA SER A 63 -16.47 -14.87 -5.72
C SER A 63 -15.99 -13.74 -4.80
N ARG A 64 -16.83 -12.71 -4.64
CA ARG A 64 -16.57 -11.59 -3.71
C ARG A 64 -16.40 -12.06 -2.27
N ARG A 65 -17.18 -13.07 -1.88
CA ARG A 65 -17.10 -13.70 -0.56
C ARG A 65 -15.72 -14.31 -0.35
N TRP A 66 -15.24 -15.09 -1.32
CA TRP A 66 -13.93 -15.70 -1.27
C TRP A 66 -12.82 -14.64 -1.17
N LEU A 67 -12.90 -13.58 -1.99
CA LEU A 67 -11.97 -12.45 -1.97
C LEU A 67 -11.93 -11.78 -0.59
N TYR A 68 -13.10 -11.54 0.00
CA TYR A 68 -13.24 -10.97 1.32
C TYR A 68 -12.61 -11.84 2.40
N GLU A 69 -12.99 -13.12 2.45
CA GLU A 69 -12.50 -14.08 3.45
C GLU A 69 -10.98 -14.23 3.37
N GLN A 70 -10.41 -14.33 2.18
CA GLN A 70 -8.96 -14.44 2.04
C GLN A 70 -8.23 -13.15 2.37
N THR A 71 -8.72 -11.99 1.93
CA THR A 71 -8.06 -10.72 2.27
C THR A 71 -8.05 -10.51 3.78
N LEU A 72 -9.17 -10.79 4.45
CA LEU A 72 -9.28 -10.67 5.90
C LEU A 72 -8.36 -11.68 6.62
N ARG A 73 -8.37 -12.93 6.19
CA ARG A 73 -7.54 -14.00 6.77
C ARG A 73 -6.04 -13.69 6.65
N LEU A 74 -5.62 -13.11 5.54
CA LEU A 74 -4.21 -12.86 5.23
C LEU A 74 -3.67 -11.57 5.83
N THR A 75 -4.50 -10.52 5.82
CA THR A 75 -4.04 -9.15 6.12
C THR A 75 -4.64 -8.59 7.42
N GLY A 76 -5.64 -9.26 7.98
CA GLY A 76 -6.48 -8.76 9.07
C GLY A 76 -7.39 -7.59 8.67
N LYS A 77 -7.45 -7.25 7.37
CA LYS A 77 -8.20 -6.10 6.83
C LYS A 77 -9.19 -6.57 5.79
N THR A 78 -10.34 -5.90 5.71
CA THR A 78 -11.26 -6.10 4.59
C THR A 78 -10.60 -5.68 3.27
N PRO A 79 -11.05 -6.19 2.10
CA PRO A 79 -10.50 -5.79 0.80
C PRO A 79 -10.42 -4.27 0.60
N SER A 80 -11.47 -3.55 1.02
CA SER A 80 -11.54 -2.09 0.92
C SER A 80 -10.54 -1.38 1.85
N GLU A 81 -10.33 -1.90 3.06
CA GLU A 81 -9.32 -1.36 3.98
C GLU A 81 -7.90 -1.64 3.50
N TYR A 82 -7.69 -2.83 2.94
CA TYR A 82 -6.41 -3.20 2.35
C TYR A 82 -6.06 -2.33 1.14
N LEU A 83 -7.02 -2.08 0.25
CA LEU A 83 -6.84 -1.14 -0.87
C LEU A 83 -6.48 0.27 -0.37
N LYS A 84 -7.15 0.76 0.67
CA LYS A 84 -6.81 2.06 1.28
C LYS A 84 -5.40 2.05 1.84
N HIS A 85 -5.01 1.00 2.57
CA HIS A 85 -3.67 0.83 3.10
C HIS A 85 -2.62 0.93 1.97
N LEU A 86 -2.80 0.21 0.86
CA LEU A 86 -1.89 0.29 -0.29
C LEU A 86 -1.80 1.70 -0.88
N ARG A 87 -2.94 2.38 -1.08
CA ARG A 87 -2.96 3.77 -1.59
C ARG A 87 -2.20 4.72 -0.67
N MET A 88 -2.37 4.60 0.64
CA MET A 88 -1.72 5.46 1.63
C MET A 88 -0.21 5.23 1.65
N HIS A 89 0.22 3.97 1.66
CA HIS A 89 1.62 3.60 1.63
C HIS A 89 2.31 3.99 0.30
N ALA A 90 1.61 3.92 -0.83
CA ALA A 90 2.10 4.41 -2.11
C ALA A 90 2.26 5.94 -2.17
N ALA A 91 1.49 6.69 -1.37
CA ALA A 91 1.60 8.14 -1.29
C ALA A 91 2.90 8.59 -0.58
N CYS A 92 3.38 7.83 0.40
CA CYS A 92 4.57 8.13 1.18
C CYS A 92 5.82 8.52 0.35
N PRO A 93 6.30 7.68 -0.61
CA PRO A 93 7.47 8.04 -1.42
C PRO A 93 7.21 9.23 -2.35
N LEU A 94 5.97 9.51 -2.73
CA LEU A 94 5.62 10.68 -3.54
C LEU A 94 5.67 11.97 -2.71
N LEU A 95 5.19 11.90 -1.47
CA LEU A 95 5.26 12.98 -0.49
C LEU A 95 6.71 13.32 -0.11
N GLN A 96 7.57 12.30 0.06
CA GLN A 96 9.00 12.49 0.34
C GLN A 96 9.72 13.19 -0.82
N LYS A 97 9.31 12.93 -2.07
CA LYS A 97 9.82 13.62 -3.27
C LYS A 97 9.28 15.04 -3.45
N ARG A 98 8.64 15.63 -2.42
CA ARG A 98 8.10 16.99 -2.43
C ARG A 98 7.08 17.26 -3.56
N LYS A 99 6.39 16.22 -4.05
CA LYS A 99 5.29 16.41 -5.00
C LYS A 99 4.14 17.16 -4.35
N SER A 100 3.36 17.90 -5.15
CA SER A 100 2.19 18.62 -4.64
C SER A 100 1.12 17.62 -4.17
N LEU A 101 0.33 18.00 -3.16
CA LEU A 101 -0.76 17.14 -2.66
C LEU A 101 -1.78 16.76 -3.74
N VAL A 102 -1.96 17.63 -4.75
CA VAL A 102 -2.84 17.38 -5.90
C VAL A 102 -2.28 16.27 -6.79
N GLU A 103 -0.98 16.29 -7.09
CA GLU A 103 -0.34 15.24 -7.88
C GLU A 103 -0.31 13.91 -7.13
N VAL A 104 -0.01 13.94 -5.82
CA VAL A 104 -0.01 12.75 -4.98
C VAL A 104 -1.41 12.15 -4.92
N SER A 105 -2.45 12.95 -4.68
CA SER A 105 -3.82 12.43 -4.61
C SER A 105 -4.25 11.77 -5.92
N LYS A 106 -3.94 12.38 -7.06
CA LYS A 106 -4.24 11.79 -8.37
C LYS A 106 -3.47 10.49 -8.60
N ALA A 107 -2.18 10.47 -8.26
CA ALA A 107 -1.31 9.31 -8.46
C ALA A 107 -1.70 8.09 -7.61
N VAL A 108 -2.41 8.30 -6.49
CA VAL A 108 -2.86 7.21 -5.61
C VAL A 108 -4.37 6.96 -5.68
N GLY A 109 -5.03 7.41 -6.75
CA GLY A 109 -6.44 7.08 -7.03
C GLY A 109 -7.45 7.88 -6.22
N TYR A 110 -7.17 9.15 -5.91
CA TYR A 110 -8.14 10.07 -5.30
C TYR A 110 -8.44 11.24 -6.24
N SER A 111 -9.73 11.41 -6.58
CA SER A 111 -10.22 12.51 -7.40
C SER A 111 -10.07 13.87 -6.73
N HIS A 112 -10.13 13.90 -5.40
CA HIS A 112 -10.08 15.12 -4.60
C HIS A 112 -9.01 15.04 -3.50
N THR A 113 -8.18 16.07 -3.45
CA THR A 113 -7.09 16.19 -2.47
C THR A 113 -7.58 16.25 -1.02
N LYS A 114 -8.78 16.79 -0.79
CA LYS A 114 -9.43 16.80 0.54
C LYS A 114 -9.69 15.38 1.04
N THR A 115 -10.36 14.56 0.23
CA THR A 115 -10.67 13.16 0.55
C THR A 115 -9.40 12.34 0.76
N PHE A 116 -8.36 12.58 -0.05
CA PHE A 116 -7.05 11.97 0.16
C PHE A 116 -6.46 12.37 1.51
N SER A 117 -6.46 13.67 1.85
CA SER A 117 -5.84 14.19 3.07
C SER A 117 -6.54 13.67 4.34
N GLU A 118 -7.88 13.58 4.31
CA GLU A 118 -8.68 12.98 5.39
C GLU A 118 -8.36 11.49 5.57
N ALA A 119 -8.31 10.73 4.47
CA ALA A 119 -7.97 9.32 4.50
C ALA A 119 -6.53 9.10 5.00
N PHE A 120 -5.58 9.92 4.56
CA PHE A 120 -4.17 9.86 4.97
C PHE A 120 -4.03 10.16 6.45
N LYS A 121 -4.68 11.22 6.95
CA LYS A 121 -4.69 11.55 8.38
C LYS A 121 -5.32 10.43 9.21
N LYS A 122 -6.41 9.83 8.75
CA LYS A 122 -7.03 8.69 9.44
C LYS A 122 -6.10 7.48 9.48
N HIS A 123 -5.28 7.27 8.45
CA HIS A 123 -4.39 6.13 8.35
C HIS A 123 -3.10 6.28 9.17
N PHE A 124 -2.43 7.43 9.08
CA PHE A 124 -1.14 7.68 9.71
C PHE A 124 -1.22 8.53 10.99
N GLY A 125 -2.41 8.96 11.40
CA GLY A 125 -2.63 9.85 12.54
C GLY A 125 -2.29 11.32 12.28
N MET A 126 -1.69 11.66 11.13
CA MET A 126 -1.26 13.02 10.82
C MET A 126 -1.49 13.42 9.36
N PRO A 127 -1.68 14.72 9.06
CA PRO A 127 -1.87 15.21 7.70
C PRO A 127 -0.66 14.91 6.79
N PRO A 128 -0.88 14.67 5.49
CA PRO A 128 0.18 14.29 4.55
C PRO A 128 1.30 15.34 4.45
N GLY A 129 0.97 16.63 4.55
CA GLY A 129 1.97 17.71 4.54
C GLY A 129 2.87 17.73 5.78
N MET A 130 2.35 17.39 6.96
CA MET A 130 3.16 17.25 8.17
C MET A 130 4.02 16.00 8.10
N TRP A 131 3.40 14.87 7.72
CA TRP A 131 4.09 13.61 7.50
C TRP A 131 5.28 13.75 6.56
N ALA A 132 5.11 14.48 5.44
CA ALA A 132 6.16 14.74 4.47
C ALA A 132 7.33 15.56 5.02
N LYS A 133 7.09 16.47 5.98
CA LYS A 133 8.14 17.28 6.63
C LYS A 133 8.93 16.45 7.63
N GLU A 134 8.26 15.63 8.42
CA GLU A 134 8.88 14.79 9.43
C GLU A 134 9.68 13.62 8.82
N ASN A 135 9.20 13.09 7.68
CA ASN A 135 9.83 11.97 6.97
C ASN A 135 10.68 12.39 5.77
N SER A 136 10.91 13.69 5.58
CA SER A 136 11.97 14.15 4.68
C SER A 136 13.30 13.99 5.37
N LEU A 137 14.22 13.25 4.72
CA LEU A 137 15.61 13.13 5.14
C LEU A 137 16.16 14.52 5.53
N PRO A 138 16.93 14.64 6.63
CA PRO A 138 17.48 15.91 7.06
C PRO A 138 18.34 16.48 5.94
N THR A 139 17.88 17.55 5.31
CA THR A 139 18.71 18.39 4.45
C THR A 139 19.45 19.36 5.36
N THR A 140 20.40 18.85 6.15
CA THR A 140 21.33 19.69 6.93
C THR A 140 22.70 19.02 6.99
N ILE A 141 23.43 19.08 5.88
CA ILE A 141 24.79 19.63 5.93
C ILE A 141 24.87 20.59 4.74
N ALA A 142 24.62 21.87 4.99
CA ALA A 142 24.99 22.95 4.09
C ALA A 142 25.82 23.97 4.90
N PRO A 143 26.77 24.65 4.25
CA PRO A 143 28.06 25.00 4.83
C PRO A 143 27.97 26.23 5.74
N THR A 144 28.43 26.12 6.98
CA THR A 144 28.83 27.30 7.75
C THR A 144 30.30 27.60 7.44
N SER A 145 30.53 28.09 6.22
CA SER A 145 31.65 28.98 5.95
C SER A 145 31.14 30.41 6.12
N SER A 146 31.33 30.93 7.33
CA SER A 146 31.48 32.36 7.62
C SER A 146 32.69 32.42 8.56
N ASP A 147 33.88 32.44 7.97
CA ASP A 147 34.67 33.64 7.77
C ASP A 147 35.02 34.35 9.10
N SER A 148 36.31 34.26 9.41
CA SER A 148 37.16 35.39 9.79
C SER A 148 36.65 36.31 10.92
N SER A 149 37.21 36.14 12.12
CA SER A 149 38.38 36.91 12.58
C SER A 149 38.81 36.48 13.99
#